data_AF-A0A9N9LP60-F1
#
_entry.id   AF-A0A9N9LP60-F1
#
_cell.length_a   1.000
_cell.length_b   1.000
_cell.length_c   1.000
_cell.angle_alpha   90.00
_cell.angle_beta   90.00
_cell.angle_gamma   90.00
#
_symmetry.space_group_name_H-M   'P 1'
#
loop_
_entity.id
_entity.type
_entity.pdbx_description
1 polymer ?
#
loop_
_entity_poly.entity_id
_entity_poly.type
_entity_poly.pdbx_seq_one_letter_code
_entity_poly.pdbx_strand_id
1 'polypeptide(L)'
;MLLNETTGSVSQDSPTIANSHSGNDIQASTRKTLCTAISPERSLDVTGVVNWEIDNNQAFIHSVTSSIRHAPIENQFSAYSFLGTLLEEKEGSETVSGLRNRLMGTKILLLVGNQDGILPKHQLCRNAQNTLGSQNLVIVGFDGGHSLSITQGVEVAEVISDFWEL
;
A
#
# COMPACT_ATOMS: atom_id res chain seq x y z
N MET A 1 31.47 -68.67 19.55
CA MET A 1 30.00 -68.68 19.41
C MET A 1 29.64 -67.47 18.57
N LEU A 2 29.86 -67.58 17.26
CA LEU A 2 28.84 -67.67 16.21
C LEU A 2 28.01 -66.38 16.08
N LEU A 3 28.47 -65.58 15.11
CA LEU A 3 27.82 -64.64 14.20
C LEU A 3 26.28 -64.54 14.28
N ASN A 4 25.76 -63.30 14.21
CA ASN A 4 24.81 -62.99 13.14
C ASN A 4 24.89 -61.51 12.75
N GLU A 5 25.28 -61.29 11.51
CA GLU A 5 25.16 -60.02 10.81
C GLU A 5 23.73 -59.84 10.33
N THR A 6 23.21 -58.61 10.40
CA THR A 6 22.04 -58.22 9.61
C THR A 6 22.37 -56.94 8.87
N THR A 7 22.42 -57.10 7.56
CA THR A 7 22.62 -56.12 6.50
C THR A 7 21.60 -54.98 6.53
N GLY A 8 22.07 -53.73 6.41
CA GLY A 8 21.25 -52.56 6.08
C GLY A 8 21.98 -51.70 5.05
N SER A 9 21.45 -51.63 3.84
CA SER A 9 22.01 -50.96 2.67
C SER A 9 22.20 -49.45 2.85
N VAL A 10 23.36 -48.96 2.41
CA VAL A 10 23.62 -47.54 2.15
C VAL A 10 22.84 -47.12 0.90
N SER A 11 21.90 -46.20 1.05
CA SER A 11 21.40 -45.34 -0.03
C SER A 11 21.80 -43.91 0.29
N GLN A 12 22.74 -43.37 -0.48
CA GLN A 12 23.04 -41.94 -0.50
C GLN A 12 22.00 -41.24 -1.36
N ASP A 13 20.97 -40.68 -0.74
CA ASP A 13 20.11 -39.67 -1.37
C ASP A 13 20.47 -38.30 -0.79
N SER A 14 21.25 -37.55 -1.56
CA SER A 14 21.49 -36.13 -1.34
C SER A 14 20.17 -35.38 -1.44
N PRO A 15 19.74 -34.58 -0.44
CA PRO A 15 18.58 -33.73 -0.62
C PRO A 15 18.96 -32.56 -1.53
N THR A 16 18.43 -32.60 -2.74
CA THR A 16 18.29 -31.47 -3.67
C THR A 16 17.81 -30.23 -2.92
N ILE A 17 18.63 -29.19 -2.88
CA ILE A 17 18.23 -27.87 -2.37
C ILE A 17 17.25 -27.29 -3.41
N ALA A 18 15.96 -27.44 -3.13
CA ALA A 18 14.93 -26.68 -3.82
C ALA A 18 15.07 -25.21 -3.40
N ASN A 19 15.42 -24.35 -4.37
CA ASN A 19 15.40 -22.90 -4.21
C ASN A 19 13.93 -22.43 -4.06
N SER A 20 13.39 -22.50 -2.84
CA SER A 20 12.13 -21.84 -2.50
C SER A 20 12.39 -20.39 -2.14
N HIS A 21 11.70 -19.48 -2.85
CA HIS A 21 11.65 -18.04 -2.64
C HIS A 21 11.05 -17.69 -1.26
N SER A 22 11.79 -17.94 -0.18
CA SER A 22 11.31 -17.89 1.23
C SER A 22 11.81 -16.65 1.99
N GLY A 23 12.26 -15.60 1.28
CA GLY A 23 12.79 -14.40 1.92
C GLY A 23 11.72 -13.55 2.61
N ASN A 24 10.53 -13.45 2.02
CA ASN A 24 9.49 -12.52 2.49
C ASN A 24 8.64 -13.11 3.63
N ASP A 25 8.35 -14.41 3.60
CA ASP A 25 7.51 -15.08 4.60
C ASP A 25 8.17 -15.17 5.97
N ILE A 26 9.49 -15.33 5.99
CA ILE A 26 10.27 -15.40 7.24
C ILE A 26 10.30 -14.02 7.92
N GLN A 27 10.40 -12.94 7.16
CA GLN A 27 10.47 -11.59 7.73
C GLN A 27 9.10 -11.11 8.24
N ALA A 28 8.02 -11.44 7.53
CA ALA A 28 6.65 -11.15 7.97
C ALA A 28 6.26 -11.97 9.21
N SER A 29 6.61 -13.27 9.26
CA SER A 29 6.34 -14.12 10.41
C SER A 29 7.13 -13.69 11.65
N THR A 30 8.41 -13.34 11.50
CA THR A 30 9.27 -12.87 12.61
C THR A 30 8.75 -11.57 13.23
N ARG A 31 8.28 -10.61 12.42
CA ARG A 31 7.66 -9.36 12.92
C ARG A 31 6.39 -9.63 13.71
N LYS A 32 5.53 -10.52 13.21
CA LYS A 32 4.29 -10.92 13.87
C LYS A 32 4.57 -11.56 15.24
N THR A 33 5.57 -12.44 15.31
CA THR A 33 5.99 -13.09 16.56
C THR A 33 6.57 -12.11 17.58
N LEU A 34 7.36 -11.11 17.15
CA LEU A 34 7.93 -10.13 18.06
C LEU A 34 6.86 -9.19 18.66
N CYS A 35 5.91 -8.74 17.84
CA CYS A 35 4.81 -7.88 18.30
C CYS A 35 3.92 -8.58 19.33
N THR A 36 3.59 -9.86 19.10
CA THR A 36 2.81 -10.67 20.05
C THR A 36 3.56 -10.92 21.36
N ALA A 37 4.89 -11.06 21.32
CA ALA A 37 5.69 -11.29 22.52
C ALA A 37 5.82 -10.05 23.43
N ILE A 38 5.82 -8.84 22.86
CA ILE A 38 6.01 -7.60 23.62
C ILE A 38 4.68 -7.07 24.18
N SER A 39 3.56 -7.24 23.47
CA SER A 39 2.25 -6.79 23.93
C SER A 39 1.14 -7.65 23.30
N PRO A 40 0.83 -8.83 23.86
CA PRO A 40 -0.09 -9.80 23.27
C PRO A 40 -1.52 -9.27 23.07
N GLU A 41 -1.91 -8.22 23.80
CA GLU A 41 -3.22 -7.56 23.67
C GLU A 41 -3.26 -6.33 22.75
N ARG A 42 -2.11 -5.86 22.22
CA ARG A 42 -2.07 -4.68 21.35
C ARG A 42 -1.65 -5.06 19.94
N SER A 43 -2.58 -4.98 19.00
CA SER A 43 -2.23 -4.90 17.59
C SER A 43 -1.44 -3.60 17.36
N LEU A 44 -0.16 -3.72 17.02
CA LEU A 44 0.66 -2.58 16.60
C LEU A 44 0.23 -2.18 15.18
N ASP A 45 -0.79 -1.35 15.10
CA ASP A 45 -1.23 -0.69 13.88
C ASP A 45 -0.81 0.80 13.91
N VAL A 46 -0.54 1.36 12.74
CA VAL A 46 -0.07 2.74 12.59
C VAL A 46 -1.08 3.73 13.17
N THR A 47 -2.38 3.49 12.98
CA THR A 47 -3.42 4.33 13.59
C THR A 47 -3.33 4.31 15.12
N GLY A 48 -3.07 3.14 15.73
CA GLY A 48 -2.90 3.03 17.19
C GLY A 48 -1.69 3.78 17.71
N VAL A 49 -0.56 3.71 17.00
CA VAL A 49 0.66 4.46 17.35
C VAL A 49 0.44 5.97 17.22
N VAL A 50 -0.20 6.42 16.13
CA VAL A 50 -0.49 7.84 15.91
C VAL A 50 -1.42 8.38 17.00
N ASN A 51 -2.46 7.63 17.39
CA ASN A 51 -3.34 8.04 18.49
C ASN A 51 -2.56 8.18 19.81
N TRP A 52 -1.68 7.23 20.12
CA TRP A 52 -0.84 7.33 21.31
C TRP A 52 0.08 8.57 21.28
N GLU A 53 0.72 8.86 20.14
CA GLU A 53 1.56 10.06 19.98
C GLU A 53 0.74 11.35 20.16
N ILE A 54 -0.48 11.42 19.62
CA ILE A 54 -1.38 12.57 19.82
C ILE A 54 -1.68 12.78 21.31
N ASP A 55 -1.99 11.70 22.04
CA ASP A 55 -2.38 11.78 23.44
C ASP A 55 -1.20 12.07 24.38
N ASN A 56 0.01 11.61 24.03
CA ASN A 56 1.16 11.58 24.95
C ASN A 56 2.31 12.52 24.55
N ASN A 57 2.37 12.97 23.30
CA ASN A 57 3.46 13.78 22.79
C ASN A 57 2.95 15.09 22.16
N GLN A 58 2.91 16.17 22.95
CA GLN A 58 2.44 17.48 22.50
C GLN A 58 3.25 18.05 21.32
N ALA A 59 4.52 17.66 21.15
CA ALA A 59 5.33 18.10 20.03
C ALA A 59 4.94 17.41 18.71
N PHE A 60 4.29 16.24 18.78
CA PHE A 60 3.90 15.47 17.60
C PHE A 60 2.94 16.24 16.68
N ILE A 61 1.92 16.89 17.26
CA ILE A 61 0.96 17.69 16.48
C ILE A 61 1.68 18.82 15.73
N HIS A 62 2.63 19.48 16.40
CA HIS A 62 3.40 20.56 15.79
C HIS A 62 4.28 20.04 14.66
N SER A 63 4.99 18.92 14.87
CA SER A 63 5.83 18.34 13.83
C SER A 63 5.00 17.88 12.63
N VAL A 64 3.88 17.19 12.85
CA VAL A 64 3.00 16.74 11.76
C VAL A 64 2.42 17.92 10.99
N THR A 65 1.93 18.95 11.69
CA THR A 65 1.40 20.15 11.05
C THR A 65 2.47 20.86 10.21
N SER A 66 3.69 20.98 10.74
CA SER A 66 4.81 21.55 10.02
C SER A 66 5.18 20.72 8.78
N SER A 67 5.23 19.40 8.91
CA SER A 67 5.50 18.48 7.81
C SER A 67 4.46 18.60 6.71
N ILE A 68 3.16 18.65 7.04
CA ILE A 68 2.10 18.84 6.06
C ILE A 68 2.24 20.20 5.38
N ARG A 69 2.44 21.28 6.13
CA ARG A 69 2.57 22.65 5.59
C ARG A 69 3.70 22.79 4.58
N HIS A 70 4.80 22.06 4.76
CA HIS A 70 5.96 22.12 3.87
C HIS A 70 6.05 20.90 2.95
N ALA A 71 5.00 20.07 2.89
CA ALA A 71 4.97 18.93 1.99
C ALA A 71 4.85 19.43 0.54
N PRO A 72 5.53 18.80 -0.44
CA PRO A 72 5.39 19.15 -1.86
C PRO A 72 3.94 19.06 -2.39
N ILE A 73 3.08 18.33 -1.68
CA ILE A 73 1.68 18.07 -2.01
C ILE A 73 0.70 19.06 -1.34
N GLU A 74 1.19 20.01 -0.55
CA GLU A 74 0.36 21.02 0.12
C GLU A 74 -0.06 22.15 -0.84
N ASN A 75 -1.28 22.68 -0.63
CA ASN A 75 -1.89 23.75 -1.43
C ASN A 75 -1.95 23.46 -2.95
N GLN A 76 -1.99 22.18 -3.35
CA GLN A 76 -2.06 21.76 -4.75
C GLN A 76 -3.50 21.69 -5.31
N PHE A 77 -4.48 22.27 -4.62
CA PHE A 77 -5.89 22.17 -5.00
C PHE A 77 -6.15 22.69 -6.42
N SER A 78 -5.56 23.84 -6.79
CA SER A 78 -5.67 24.40 -8.14
C SER A 78 -5.04 23.50 -9.20
N ALA A 79 -3.88 22.92 -8.92
CA ALA A 79 -3.18 22.00 -9.82
C ALA A 79 -3.98 20.71 -10.06
N TYR A 80 -4.52 20.11 -8.99
CA TYR A 80 -5.37 18.92 -9.10
C TYR A 80 -6.72 19.23 -9.77
N SER A 81 -7.30 20.40 -9.51
CA SER A 81 -8.54 20.81 -10.19
C SER A 81 -8.31 21.01 -11.68
N PHE A 82 -7.18 21.63 -12.05
CA PHE A 82 -6.77 21.77 -13.44
C PHE A 82 -6.53 20.39 -14.09
N LEU A 83 -5.90 19.46 -13.39
CA LEU A 83 -5.76 18.07 -13.86
C LEU A 83 -7.14 17.43 -14.09
N GLY A 84 -8.10 17.63 -13.18
CA GLY A 84 -9.48 17.17 -13.38
C GLY A 84 -10.08 17.70 -14.68
N THR A 85 -9.97 19.01 -14.93
CA THR A 85 -10.46 19.60 -16.19
C THR A 85 -9.75 19.03 -17.43
N LEU A 86 -8.45 18.78 -17.33
CA LEU A 86 -7.66 18.20 -18.43
C LEU A 86 -8.12 16.79 -18.79
N LEU A 87 -8.48 15.98 -17.79
CA LEU A 87 -8.96 14.62 -17.99
C LEU A 87 -10.38 14.58 -18.59
N GLU A 88 -11.17 15.63 -18.40
CA GLU A 88 -12.53 15.76 -18.96
C GLU A 88 -12.54 16.21 -20.44
N GLU A 89 -11.51 16.91 -20.90
CA GLU A 89 -11.45 17.39 -22.28
C GLU A 89 -11.43 16.23 -23.28
N LYS A 90 -12.35 16.28 -24.27
CA LYS A 90 -12.47 15.25 -25.31
C LYS A 90 -11.32 15.34 -26.32
N GLU A 91 -11.02 14.23 -27.00
CA GLU A 91 -10.11 14.20 -28.15
C GLU A 91 -10.53 15.27 -29.18
N GLY A 92 -9.63 16.21 -29.47
CA GLY A 92 -9.84 17.29 -30.45
C GLY A 92 -9.51 18.70 -29.95
N SER A 93 -9.26 18.91 -28.65
CA SER A 93 -8.80 20.21 -28.12
C SER A 93 -7.29 20.40 -28.36
N GLU A 94 -6.90 21.46 -29.08
CA GLU A 94 -5.49 21.79 -29.39
C GLU A 94 -4.62 22.00 -28.15
N THR A 95 -5.22 22.47 -27.05
CA THR A 95 -4.51 22.81 -25.79
C THR A 95 -4.01 21.58 -25.03
N VAL A 96 -4.59 20.40 -25.28
CA VAL A 96 -4.45 19.21 -24.43
C VAL A 96 -3.62 18.09 -25.06
N SER A 97 -3.33 18.20 -26.36
CA SER A 97 -2.65 17.14 -27.12
C SER A 97 -1.28 16.77 -26.54
N GLY A 98 -0.48 17.75 -26.11
CA GLY A 98 0.88 17.50 -25.60
C GLY A 98 0.94 16.83 -24.21
N LEU A 99 0.02 17.15 -23.31
CA LEU A 99 0.03 16.65 -21.92
C LEU A 99 -0.75 15.35 -21.78
N ARG A 100 -1.86 15.20 -22.51
CA ARG A 100 -2.62 13.94 -22.60
C ARG A 100 -1.79 12.81 -23.19
N ASN A 101 -0.97 13.09 -24.21
CA ASN A 101 -0.05 12.10 -24.79
C ASN A 101 1.03 11.61 -23.80
N ARG A 102 1.24 12.32 -22.68
CA ARG A 102 2.21 11.95 -21.63
C ARG A 102 1.55 11.23 -20.45
N LEU A 103 0.23 11.28 -20.32
CA LEU A 103 -0.51 10.53 -19.32
C LEU A 103 -0.89 9.18 -19.92
N MET A 104 -0.34 8.10 -19.35
CA MET A 104 -0.75 6.73 -19.68
C MET A 104 -2.19 6.52 -19.17
N GLY A 105 -3.17 6.89 -20.00
CA GLY A 105 -4.60 6.80 -19.69
C GLY A 105 -5.25 8.13 -19.30
N THR A 106 -6.57 8.19 -19.42
CA THR A 106 -7.40 9.35 -19.07
C THR A 106 -8.03 9.24 -17.68
N LYS A 107 -7.51 8.35 -16.82
CA LYS A 107 -8.09 8.04 -15.52
C LYS A 107 -7.02 7.95 -14.44
N ILE A 108 -7.44 8.24 -13.21
CA ILE A 108 -6.66 8.16 -11.99
C ILE A 108 -7.18 6.98 -11.16
N LEU A 109 -6.28 6.09 -10.75
CA LEU A 109 -6.59 5.03 -9.81
C LEU A 109 -6.33 5.51 -8.38
N LEU A 110 -7.34 5.40 -7.51
CA LEU A 110 -7.26 5.73 -6.09
C LEU A 110 -7.46 4.45 -5.27
N LEU A 111 -6.40 3.98 -4.63
CA LEU A 111 -6.42 2.83 -3.73
C LEU A 111 -6.64 3.31 -2.29
N VAL A 112 -7.60 2.70 -1.58
CA VAL A 112 -7.96 3.12 -0.22
C VAL A 112 -8.13 1.92 0.71
N GLY A 113 -7.62 2.04 1.94
CA GLY A 113 -7.94 1.10 3.01
C GLY A 113 -9.34 1.36 3.55
N ASN A 114 -10.19 0.33 3.63
CA ASN A 114 -11.55 0.48 4.14
C ASN A 114 -11.59 0.79 5.64
N GLN A 115 -10.54 0.43 6.38
CA GLN A 115 -10.41 0.61 7.83
C GLN A 115 -9.34 1.65 8.20
N ASP A 116 -8.91 2.50 7.26
CA ASP A 116 -7.96 3.58 7.56
C ASP A 116 -8.59 4.61 8.51
N GLY A 117 -8.08 4.65 9.75
CA GLY A 117 -8.52 5.58 10.78
C GLY A 117 -7.84 6.95 10.73
N ILE A 118 -6.78 7.12 9.92
CA ILE A 118 -6.07 8.39 9.71
C ILE A 118 -6.69 9.15 8.55
N LEU A 119 -6.97 8.46 7.43
CA LEU A 119 -7.61 9.02 6.24
C LEU A 119 -8.92 8.28 5.92
N PRO A 120 -10.05 8.66 6.56
CA PRO A 120 -11.31 7.97 6.37
C PRO A 120 -11.73 7.94 4.91
N LYS A 121 -11.93 6.72 4.36
CA LYS A 121 -12.30 6.47 2.95
C LYS A 121 -13.37 7.43 2.43
N HIS A 122 -14.46 7.63 3.18
CA HIS A 122 -15.58 8.47 2.73
C HIS A 122 -15.19 9.93 2.48
N GLN A 123 -14.28 10.50 3.30
CA GLN A 123 -13.78 11.87 3.12
C GLN A 123 -12.80 11.93 1.97
N LEU A 124 -11.88 10.96 1.90
CA LEU A 124 -10.89 10.89 0.84
C LEU A 124 -11.54 10.76 -0.53
N CYS A 125 -12.50 9.84 -0.69
CA CYS A 125 -13.24 9.65 -1.93
C CYS A 125 -14.01 10.91 -2.33
N ARG A 126 -14.72 11.55 -1.38
CA ARG A 126 -15.47 12.78 -1.66
C ARG A 126 -14.55 13.91 -2.12
N ASN A 127 -13.43 14.11 -1.43
CA ASN A 127 -12.48 15.15 -1.78
C ASN A 127 -11.86 14.88 -3.16
N ALA A 128 -11.44 13.65 -3.42
CA ALA A 128 -10.91 13.24 -4.71
C ALA A 128 -11.93 13.48 -5.83
N GLN A 129 -13.18 13.07 -5.65
CA GLN A 129 -14.25 13.26 -6.63
C GLN A 129 -14.54 14.74 -6.91
N ASN A 130 -14.56 15.57 -5.87
CA ASN A 130 -14.80 17.02 -6.01
C ASN A 130 -13.64 17.74 -6.70
N THR A 131 -12.42 17.26 -6.55
CA THR A 131 -11.22 17.91 -7.11
C THR A 131 -10.87 17.38 -8.50
N LEU A 132 -10.93 16.06 -8.71
CA LEU A 132 -10.43 15.41 -9.92
C LEU A 132 -11.55 15.06 -10.93
N GLY A 133 -12.82 15.15 -10.53
CA GLY A 133 -13.95 14.70 -11.33
C GLY A 133 -14.26 13.23 -11.11
N SER A 134 -15.53 12.90 -10.90
CA SER A 134 -15.96 11.53 -10.54
C SER A 134 -15.74 10.50 -11.65
N GLN A 135 -15.85 10.94 -12.91
CA GLN A 135 -15.66 10.15 -14.12
C GLN A 135 -14.19 9.86 -14.42
N ASN A 136 -13.28 10.65 -13.84
CA ASN A 136 -11.84 10.54 -14.03
C ASN A 136 -11.19 9.60 -13.00
N LEU A 137 -11.97 9.11 -12.03
CA LEU A 137 -11.48 8.29 -10.93
C LEU A 137 -11.97 6.85 -11.03
N VAL A 138 -11.08 5.92 -10.75
CA VAL A 138 -11.40 4.55 -10.38
C VAL A 138 -10.94 4.36 -8.94
N ILE A 139 -11.88 4.01 -8.06
CA ILE A 139 -11.61 3.88 -6.63
C ILE A 139 -11.70 2.41 -6.25
N VAL A 140 -10.61 1.86 -5.70
CA VAL A 140 -10.53 0.47 -5.26
C VAL A 140 -10.30 0.44 -3.75
N GLY A 141 -11.20 -0.24 -3.04
CA GLY A 141 -11.11 -0.41 -1.59
C GLY A 141 -10.51 -1.76 -1.22
N PHE A 142 -9.59 -1.75 -0.26
CA PHE A 142 -8.95 -2.96 0.27
C PHE A 142 -9.40 -3.21 1.70
N ASP A 143 -9.42 -4.48 2.10
CA ASP A 143 -9.60 -4.88 3.50
C ASP A 143 -8.29 -4.67 4.26
N GLY A 144 -8.12 -3.45 4.78
CA GLY A 144 -6.87 -2.94 5.35
C GLY A 144 -6.98 -1.50 5.85
N GLY A 145 -6.01 -1.12 6.68
CA GLY A 145 -5.88 0.23 7.24
C GLY A 145 -4.93 1.13 6.45
N HIS A 146 -4.23 2.01 7.17
CA HIS A 146 -3.34 3.02 6.58
C HIS A 146 -2.12 2.44 5.83
N SER A 147 -1.62 1.27 6.28
CA SER A 147 -0.38 0.66 5.75
C SER A 147 -0.62 -0.28 4.58
N LEU A 148 -1.64 0.00 3.76
CA LEU A 148 -2.12 -0.89 2.71
C LEU A 148 -1.02 -1.41 1.78
N SER A 149 -0.15 -0.52 1.28
CA SER A 149 0.94 -0.85 0.36
C SER A 149 2.01 -1.77 0.97
N ILE A 150 2.08 -1.84 2.31
CA ILE A 150 3.01 -2.68 3.04
C ILE A 150 2.35 -4.03 3.38
N THR A 151 1.09 -4.01 3.81
CA THR A 151 0.39 -5.21 4.28
C THR A 151 -0.18 -6.07 3.15
N GLN A 152 -0.55 -5.46 2.03
CA GLN A 152 -1.20 -6.10 0.88
C GLN A 152 -0.49 -5.71 -0.43
N GLY A 153 0.85 -5.69 -0.38
CA GLY A 153 1.66 -5.16 -1.48
C GLY A 153 1.49 -5.93 -2.79
N VAL A 154 1.24 -7.25 -2.73
CA VAL A 154 1.02 -8.09 -3.92
C VAL A 154 -0.31 -7.73 -4.56
N GLU A 155 -1.39 -7.69 -3.79
CA GLU A 155 -2.73 -7.38 -4.26
C GLU A 155 -2.81 -5.93 -4.79
N VAL A 156 -2.10 -5.00 -4.14
CA VAL A 156 -1.95 -3.62 -4.63
C VAL A 156 -1.23 -3.60 -5.96
N ALA A 157 -0.14 -4.35 -6.12
CA ALA A 157 0.62 -4.40 -7.37
C ALA A 157 -0.21 -5.02 -8.50
N GLU A 158 -0.96 -6.08 -8.24
CA GLU A 158 -1.88 -6.71 -9.20
C GLU A 158 -2.93 -5.71 -9.68
N VAL A 159 -3.59 -4.98 -8.78
CA VAL A 159 -4.59 -3.97 -9.15
C VAL A 159 -3.98 -2.83 -9.98
N ILE A 160 -2.74 -2.44 -9.71
CA ILE A 160 -2.02 -1.45 -10.52
C ILE A 160 -1.72 -2.03 -11.91
N SER A 161 -1.13 -3.24 -11.99
CA SER A 161 -0.83 -3.89 -13.26
C SER A 161 -2.08 -4.06 -14.13
N ASP A 162 -3.18 -4.54 -13.54
CA ASP A 162 -4.45 -4.72 -14.25
C ASP A 162 -5.02 -3.39 -14.76
N PHE A 163 -4.92 -2.31 -13.98
CA PHE A 163 -5.47 -1.02 -14.37
C PHE A 163 -4.74 -0.39 -15.57
N TRP A 164 -3.41 -0.58 -15.66
CA TRP A 164 -2.59 -0.03 -16.75
C TRP A 164 -2.23 -1.05 -17.84
N GLU A 165 -2.73 -2.29 -17.75
CA GLU A 165 -2.41 -3.39 -18.68
C GLU A 165 -0.88 -3.60 -18.82
N LEU A 166 -0.16 -3.59 -17.68
CA LEU A 166 1.31 -3.72 -17.60
C LEU A 166 1.80 -5.17 -17.65
#